data_AF-A0A399WSB2-F1
#
_entry.id   AF-A0A399WSB2-F1
#
_cell.length_a   1.000
_cell.length_b   1.000
_cell.length_c   1.000
_cell.angle_alpha   90.00
_cell.angle_beta   90.00
_cell.angle_gamma   90.00
#
_symmetry.space_group_name_H-M   'P 1'
#
loop_
_entity.id
_entity.type
_entity.pdbx_description
1 polymer ?
#
loop_
_entity_poly.entity_id
_entity_poly.type
_entity_poly.pdbx_seq_one_letter_code
_entity_poly.pdbx_strand_id
1 'polypeptide(L)'
;MKDNVVLDRSLDFAVRIVRLCHYLNESKREFVLSKELLISGTNIGKHVKAAVGAENRETFITEFGVARRRAYETEYWLLVLLHGGIVSEAEFASIAKDRLELVKIISSIVSSARNN
;
A
#
# COMPACT_ATOMS: atom_id res chain seq x y z
N MET A 1 16.98 -3.45 -15.65
CA MET A 1 16.12 -2.32 -15.22
C MET A 1 16.95 -1.52 -14.23
N LYS A 2 17.06 -0.19 -14.33
CA LYS A 2 17.59 0.60 -13.21
C LYS A 2 16.63 0.38 -12.03
N ASP A 3 17.14 -0.11 -10.90
CA ASP A 3 16.34 -0.47 -9.72
C ASP A 3 15.51 0.73 -9.26
N ASN A 4 14.21 0.72 -9.57
CA ASN A 4 13.30 1.75 -9.12
C ASN A 4 12.75 1.29 -7.77
N VAL A 5 13.43 1.73 -6.72
CA VAL A 5 13.16 1.33 -5.33
C VAL A 5 11.67 1.43 -4.98
N VAL A 6 10.94 2.46 -5.45
CA VAL A 6 9.51 2.58 -5.12
C VAL A 6 8.65 1.53 -5.84
N LEU A 7 9.01 1.15 -7.07
CA LEU A 7 8.31 0.07 -7.79
C LEU A 7 8.48 -1.25 -7.06
N ASP A 8 9.72 -1.62 -6.73
CA ASP A 8 10.03 -2.90 -6.10
C ASP A 8 9.36 -2.99 -4.72
N ARG A 9 9.52 -1.96 -3.88
CA ARG A 9 8.89 -1.90 -2.56
C ARG A 9 7.37 -1.94 -2.62
N SER A 10 6.77 -1.29 -3.61
CA SER A 10 5.30 -1.29 -3.76
C SER A 10 4.77 -2.64 -4.25
N LEU A 11 5.54 -3.36 -5.08
CA LEU A 11 5.21 -4.70 -5.53
C LEU A 11 5.34 -5.71 -4.39
N ASP A 12 6.43 -5.66 -3.63
CA ASP A 12 6.64 -6.50 -2.45
C ASP A 12 5.51 -6.31 -1.44
N PHE A 13 5.13 -5.06 -1.18
CA PHE A 13 4.01 -4.75 -0.30
C PHE A 13 2.68 -5.33 -0.83
N ALA A 14 2.40 -5.20 -2.14
CA ALA A 14 1.20 -5.78 -2.75
C ALA A 14 1.17 -7.31 -2.60
N VAL A 15 2.30 -8.00 -2.78
CA VAL A 15 2.42 -9.45 -2.56
C VAL A 15 2.18 -9.80 -1.09
N ARG A 16 2.70 -9.00 -0.14
CA ARG A 16 2.41 -9.19 1.29
C ARG A 16 0.92 -9.03 1.61
N ILE A 17 0.24 -8.06 1.01
CA ILE A 17 -1.21 -7.88 1.17
C ILE A 17 -1.98 -9.09 0.65
N VAL A 18 -1.62 -9.61 -0.53
CA VAL A 18 -2.24 -10.84 -1.08
C VAL A 18 -2.10 -12.01 -0.10
N ARG A 19 -0.89 -12.21 0.46
CA ARG A 19 -0.63 -13.26 1.46
C ARG A 19 -1.41 -13.06 2.74
N LEU A 20 -1.51 -11.83 3.24
CA LEU A 20 -2.33 -11.50 4.42
C LEU A 20 -3.81 -11.81 4.16
N CYS A 21 -4.37 -11.37 3.04
CA CYS A 21 -5.77 -11.63 2.71
C CYS A 21 -6.07 -13.13 2.55
N HIS A 22 -5.13 -13.90 1.99
CA HIS A 22 -5.23 -15.35 1.95
C HIS A 22 -5.28 -15.96 3.35
N TYR A 23 -4.38 -15.54 4.24
CA TYR A 23 -4.40 -15.96 5.65
C TYR A 23 -5.70 -15.58 6.37
N LEU A 24 -6.22 -14.37 6.19
CA LEU A 24 -7.48 -13.92 6.76
C LEU A 24 -8.65 -14.81 6.31
N ASN A 25 -8.71 -15.14 5.01
CA ASN A 25 -9.77 -15.97 4.46
C ASN A 25 -9.70 -17.43 4.97
N GLU A 26 -8.50 -18.02 5.01
CA GLU A 26 -8.33 -19.44 5.34
C GLU A 26 -8.33 -19.70 6.83
N SER A 27 -7.58 -18.89 7.59
CA SER A 27 -7.35 -19.12 9.02
C SER A 27 -8.33 -18.37 9.92
N LYS A 28 -8.77 -17.18 9.52
CA LYS A 28 -9.68 -16.34 10.31
C LYS A 28 -11.13 -16.38 9.84
N ARG A 29 -11.39 -16.98 8.67
CA ARG A 29 -12.71 -16.99 8.01
C ARG A 29 -13.31 -15.58 7.85
N GLU A 30 -12.44 -14.60 7.62
CA GLU A 30 -12.82 -13.21 7.39
C GLU A 30 -12.73 -12.91 5.88
N PHE A 31 -13.81 -12.43 5.26
CA PHE A 31 -13.95 -12.31 3.81
C PHE A 31 -14.33 -10.91 3.31
N VAL A 32 -14.83 -10.05 4.19
CA VAL A 32 -15.38 -8.75 3.83
C VAL A 32 -14.30 -7.68 3.95
N LEU A 33 -13.64 -7.60 5.11
CA LEU A 33 -12.57 -6.63 5.35
C LEU A 33 -11.30 -7.00 4.56
N SER A 34 -11.03 -8.30 4.40
CA SER A 34 -9.91 -8.82 3.61
C SER A 34 -10.03 -8.40 2.15
N LYS A 35 -11.25 -8.28 1.61
CA LYS A 35 -11.49 -7.77 0.26
C LYS A 35 -11.18 -6.27 0.15
N GLU A 36 -11.64 -5.47 1.09
CA GLU A 36 -11.34 -4.02 1.13
C GLU A 36 -9.84 -3.75 1.31
N LEU A 37 -9.19 -4.55 2.17
CA LEU A 37 -7.75 -4.52 2.37
C LEU A 37 -6.98 -4.90 1.09
N LEU A 38 -7.42 -5.97 0.40
CA LEU A 38 -6.80 -6.42 -0.85
C LEU A 38 -6.84 -5.33 -1.91
N ILE A 39 -8.01 -4.70 -2.10
CA ILE A 39 -8.22 -3.65 -3.08
C ILE A 39 -7.37 -2.43 -2.75
N SER A 40 -7.43 -1.93 -1.51
CA SER A 40 -6.66 -0.75 -1.11
C SER A 40 -5.15 -1.00 -1.20
N GLY A 41 -4.66 -2.12 -0.66
CA GLY A 41 -3.23 -2.40 -0.57
C GLY A 41 -2.56 -2.66 -1.92
N THR A 42 -3.21 -3.42 -2.81
CA THR A 42 -2.66 -3.69 -4.16
C THR A 42 -2.73 -2.48 -5.07
N ASN A 43 -3.70 -1.59 -4.87
CA ASN A 43 -3.82 -0.36 -5.64
C ASN A 43 -2.67 0.63 -5.39
N ILE A 44 -1.96 0.55 -4.26
CA ILE A 44 -0.77 1.38 -4.02
C ILE A 44 0.25 1.14 -5.14
N GLY A 45 0.67 -0.11 -5.35
CA GLY A 45 1.63 -0.48 -6.40
C GLY A 45 1.11 -0.23 -7.82
N LYS A 46 -0.20 -0.43 -8.06
CA LYS A 46 -0.84 -0.09 -9.34
C LYS A 46 -0.64 1.39 -9.68
N HIS A 47 -0.92 2.29 -8.75
CA HIS A 47 -0.79 3.74 -8.95
C HIS A 47 0.67 4.19 -8.98
N VAL A 48 1.57 3.56 -8.21
CA VAL A 48 3.02 3.79 -8.36
C VAL A 48 3.49 3.43 -9.78
N LYS A 49 3.06 2.29 -10.32
CA LYS A 49 3.39 1.87 -11.70
C LYS A 49 2.84 2.84 -12.74
N ALA A 50 1.60 3.31 -12.56
CA ALA A 50 1.01 4.33 -13.43
C ALA A 50 1.80 5.65 -13.37
N ALA A 51 2.18 6.10 -12.18
CA ALA A 51 2.96 7.32 -12.00
C ALA A 51 4.32 7.25 -12.70
N VAL A 52 5.03 6.13 -12.59
CA VAL A 52 6.34 5.94 -13.26
C VAL A 52 6.22 5.95 -14.77
N GLY A 53 5.09 5.50 -15.32
CA GLY A 53 4.79 5.55 -16.75
C GLY A 53 4.10 6.85 -17.21
N ALA A 54 3.95 7.86 -16.34
CA ALA A 54 3.22 9.08 -16.66
C ALA A 54 3.93 9.90 -17.75
N GLU A 55 3.15 10.41 -18.71
CA GLU A 55 3.66 11.22 -19.82
C GLU A 55 3.99 12.66 -19.43
N ASN A 56 3.42 13.15 -18.32
CA ASN A 56 3.63 14.50 -17.83
C ASN A 56 3.68 14.55 -16.29
N ARG A 57 4.21 15.68 -15.78
CA ARG A 57 4.43 15.92 -14.35
C ARG A 57 3.14 15.94 -13.53
N GLU A 58 2.06 16.48 -14.07
CA GLU A 58 0.78 16.57 -13.38
C GLU A 58 0.18 15.18 -13.11
N THR A 59 0.20 14.31 -14.13
CA THR A 59 -0.21 12.91 -14.00
C THR A 59 0.70 12.17 -13.02
N PHE A 60 2.02 12.37 -13.07
CA PHE A 60 2.96 11.78 -12.12
C PHE A 60 2.60 12.11 -10.66
N ILE A 61 2.38 13.40 -10.35
CA ILE A 61 2.02 13.85 -9.00
C ILE A 61 0.66 13.30 -8.59
N THR A 62 -0.31 13.30 -9.51
CA THR A 62 -1.68 12.84 -9.27
C THR A 62 -1.69 11.35 -8.90
N GLU A 63 -1.03 10.51 -9.69
CA GLU A 63 -0.96 9.06 -9.47
C GLU A 63 -0.24 8.71 -8.15
N PHE A 64 0.88 9.36 -7.82
CA PHE A 64 1.50 9.19 -6.50
C PHE A 64 0.61 9.71 -5.36
N GLY A 65 -0.17 10.77 -5.59
CA GLY A 65 -1.17 11.26 -4.64
C GLY A 65 -2.27 10.23 -4.38
N VAL A 66 -2.73 9.52 -5.42
CA VAL A 66 -3.68 8.40 -5.26
C VAL A 66 -3.03 7.23 -4.54
N ALA A 67 -1.80 6.83 -4.90
CA ALA A 67 -1.07 5.77 -4.20
C ALA A 67 -0.96 6.04 -2.68
N ARG A 68 -0.65 7.30 -2.31
CA ARG A 68 -0.58 7.71 -0.89
C ARG A 68 -1.93 7.61 -0.19
N ARG A 69 -3.02 8.03 -0.84
CA ARG A 69 -4.38 7.91 -0.29
C ARG A 69 -4.75 6.44 -0.04
N ARG A 70 -4.43 5.55 -1.00
CA ARG A 70 -4.65 4.11 -0.84
C ARG A 70 -3.87 3.53 0.32
N ALA A 71 -2.66 4.02 0.58
CA ALA A 71 -1.89 3.60 1.75
C ALA A 71 -2.55 3.97 3.10
N TYR A 72 -3.25 5.11 3.17
CA TYR A 72 -4.05 5.47 4.35
C TYR A 72 -5.32 4.63 4.48
N GLU A 73 -5.99 4.31 3.38
CA GLU A 73 -7.13 3.36 3.40
C GLU A 73 -6.68 1.96 3.86
N THR A 74 -5.53 1.49 3.39
CA THR A 74 -4.92 0.23 3.84
C THR A 74 -4.61 0.25 5.33
N GLU A 75 -4.05 1.34 5.85
CA GLU A 75 -3.84 1.52 7.29
C GLU A 75 -5.14 1.40 8.08
N TYR A 76 -6.18 2.09 7.63
CA TYR A 76 -7.47 2.06 8.28
C TYR A 76 -7.99 0.61 8.39
N TRP A 77 -7.94 -0.17 7.32
CA TRP A 77 -8.38 -1.56 7.37
C TRP A 77 -7.51 -2.45 8.26
N LEU A 78 -6.20 -2.22 8.30
CA LEU A 78 -5.31 -2.92 9.25
C LEU A 78 -5.67 -2.61 10.70
N LEU A 79 -6.01 -1.36 11.01
CA LEU A 79 -6.47 -0.95 12.35
C LEU A 79 -7.83 -1.56 12.70
N VAL A 80 -8.77 -1.61 11.76
CA VAL A 80 -10.07 -2.26 11.96
C VAL A 80 -9.87 -3.75 12.26
N LEU A 81 -9.00 -4.45 11.53
CA LEU A 81 -8.68 -5.85 11.78
C LEU A 81 -8.02 -6.06 13.15
N LEU A 82 -7.14 -5.16 13.57
CA LEU A 82 -6.47 -5.21 14.87
C LEU A 82 -7.47 -5.01 16.01
N HIS A 83 -8.23 -3.92 15.97
CA HIS A 83 -9.22 -3.60 17.01
C HIS A 83 -10.41 -4.55 17.02
N GLY A 84 -10.71 -5.19 15.89
CA GLY A 84 -11.67 -6.29 15.80
C GLY A 84 -11.16 -7.62 16.35
N GLY A 85 -9.90 -7.70 16.80
CA GLY A 85 -9.31 -8.93 17.35
C GLY A 85 -9.03 -10.02 16.31
N ILE A 86 -9.03 -9.67 15.01
CA ILE A 86 -8.83 -10.62 13.91
C ILE A 86 -7.35 -10.89 13.70
N VAL A 87 -6.54 -9.83 13.77
CA VAL A 87 -5.07 -9.90 13.74
C VAL A 87 -4.50 -9.46 15.08
N SER A 88 -3.36 -10.06 15.44
CA SER A 88 -2.56 -9.69 16.60
C SER A 88 -1.76 -8.41 16.35
N GLU A 89 -1.26 -7.79 17.44
CA GLU A 89 -0.35 -6.64 17.35
C GLU A 89 0.91 -6.95 16.55
N ALA A 90 1.45 -8.17 16.67
CA ALA A 90 2.63 -8.59 15.92
C ALA A 90 2.38 -8.67 14.41
N GLU A 91 1.25 -9.26 14.01
CA GLU A 91 0.83 -9.34 12.60
C GLU A 91 0.57 -7.93 12.04
N PHE A 92 -0.13 -7.08 12.79
CA PHE A 92 -0.35 -5.68 12.43
C PHE A 92 0.97 -4.93 12.26
N ALA A 93 1.85 -4.95 13.27
CA ALA A 93 3.09 -4.20 13.27
C ALA A 93 4.00 -4.58 12.09
N SER A 94 4.02 -5.87 11.74
CA SER A 94 4.80 -6.38 10.61
C SER A 94 4.38 -5.76 9.27
N ILE A 95 3.08 -5.58 9.04
CA ILE A 95 2.55 -5.03 7.78
C ILE A 95 2.56 -3.49 7.83
N ALA A 96 2.23 -2.90 8.99
CA ALA A 96 2.20 -1.47 9.19
C ALA A 96 3.59 -0.83 8.98
N LYS A 97 4.66 -1.54 9.36
CA LYS A 97 6.04 -1.09 9.12
C LYS A 97 6.33 -0.90 7.64
N ASP A 98 6.10 -1.91 6.81
CA ASP A 98 6.36 -1.83 5.36
C ASP A 98 5.50 -0.75 4.70
N ARG A 99 4.24 -0.63 5.13
CA ARG A 99 3.34 0.44 4.66
C ARG A 99 3.91 1.81 4.99
N LEU A 100 4.40 2.03 6.21
CA LEU A 100 4.97 3.30 6.64
C LEU A 100 6.24 3.65 5.84
N GLU A 101 7.12 2.67 5.60
CA GLU A 101 8.30 2.84 4.75
C GLU A 101 7.90 3.26 3.33
N LEU A 102 6.90 2.59 2.74
CA LEU A 102 6.41 2.92 1.40
C LEU A 102 5.79 4.33 1.33
N VAL A 103 5.01 4.74 2.33
CA VAL A 103 4.43 6.09 2.42
C VAL A 103 5.50 7.17 2.52
N LYS A 104 6.59 6.93 3.25
CA LYS A 104 7.72 7.87 3.35
C LYS A 104 8.39 8.08 1.99
N ILE A 105 8.62 6.99 1.25
CA ILE A 105 9.20 7.05 -0.10
C ILE A 105 8.28 7.84 -1.04
N ILE A 106 6.99 7.47 -1.11
CA ILE A 106 5.99 8.16 -1.94
C ILE A 106 5.90 9.64 -1.60
N SER A 107 5.86 9.99 -0.30
CA SER A 107 5.75 11.38 0.14
C SER A 107 6.98 12.20 -0.23
N SER A 108 8.18 11.63 -0.13
CA SER A 108 9.41 12.27 -0.58
C SER A 108 9.35 12.56 -2.08
N ILE A 109 8.93 11.58 -2.89
CA ILE A 109 8.80 11.72 -4.35
C ILE A 109 7.83 12.84 -4.71
N VAL A 110 6.64 12.87 -4.09
CA VAL A 110 5.63 13.92 -4.34
C VAL A 110 6.16 15.30 -3.96
N SER A 111 6.84 15.45 -2.83
CA SER A 111 7.42 16.73 -2.41
C SER A 111 8.49 17.21 -3.38
N SER A 112 9.41 16.35 -3.79
CA SER A 112 10.42 16.67 -4.81
C SER A 112 9.81 17.00 -6.16
N ALA A 113 8.71 16.33 -6.54
CA ALA A 113 7.97 16.57 -7.77
C ALA A 113 7.01 17.78 -7.68
N ARG A 114 6.92 18.49 -6.56
CA ARG A 114 6.18 19.77 -6.48
C ARG A 114 7.10 20.98 -6.40
N ASN A 115 8.31 20.79 -5.88
CA ASN A 115 9.27 21.86 -5.65
C ASN A 115 10.27 22.05 -6.81
N ASN A 116 10.36 21.09 -7.73
CA ASN A 116 11.07 21.26 -9.02
C ASN A 116 10.13 21.76 -10.13
#